data_AF-A0A7C2N2G1-F1
#
_entry.id   AF-A0A7C2N2G1-F1
#
_cell.length_a   1.000
_cell.length_b   1.000
_cell.length_c   1.000
_cell.angle_alpha   90.00
_cell.angle_beta   90.00
_cell.angle_gamma   90.00
#
_symmetry.space_group_name_H-M   'P 1'
#
loop_
_entity.id
_entity.type
_entity.pdbx_description
1 polymer ?
#
loop_
_entity_poly.entity_id
_entity_poly.type
_entity_poly.pdbx_seq_one_letter_code
_entity_poly.pdbx_strand_id
1 'polypeptide(L)'
;MVPDPQLALFEAARVLKPGGEILILDKFLRPGQKAPLRRALNILTRNLATRTDVVFEDILAPCAGLKVMHDQPALMRGWFRHIVLRKESDHPNG
;
A
#
# COMPACT_ATOMS: atom_id res chain seq x y z
N MET A 1 9.33 8.64 6.45
CA MET A 1 8.14 7.84 6.78
C MET A 1 7.00 8.80 7.05
N VAL A 2 5.82 8.60 6.46
CA VAL A 2 4.63 9.39 6.81
C VAL A 2 4.25 9.10 8.27
N PRO A 3 3.89 10.11 9.08
CA PRO A 3 3.57 9.90 10.49
C PRO A 3 2.35 8.99 10.71
N ASP A 4 1.30 9.16 9.90
CA ASP A 4 0.07 8.37 9.88
C ASP A 4 -0.30 8.00 8.43
N PRO A 5 -0.09 6.73 8.02
CA PRO A 5 -0.34 6.29 6.65
C PRO A 5 -1.84 6.19 6.32
N GLN A 6 -2.70 5.98 7.31
CA GLN A 6 -4.16 5.90 7.11
C GLN A 6 -4.73 7.27 6.77
N LEU A 7 -4.40 8.30 7.57
CA LEU A 7 -4.83 9.67 7.29
C LEU A 7 -4.29 10.17 5.95
N ALA A 8 -3.06 9.81 5.59
CA ALA A 8 -2.49 10.18 4.31
C ALA A 8 -3.22 9.53 3.12
N LEU A 9 -3.55 8.24 3.22
CA LEU A 9 -4.33 7.56 2.18
C LEU A 9 -5.75 8.12 2.09
N PHE A 10 -6.38 8.42 3.23
CA PHE A 10 -7.72 9.01 3.29
C PHE A 10 -7.75 10.38 2.60
N GLU A 11 -6.81 11.26 2.92
CA GLU A 11 -6.72 12.58 2.29
C GLU A 11 -6.43 12.47 0.79
N ALA A 12 -5.55 11.55 0.38
CA ALA A 12 -5.31 11.27 -1.03
C ALA A 12 -6.60 10.81 -1.74
N ALA A 13 -7.38 9.91 -1.13
CA ALA A 13 -8.65 9.45 -1.66
C ALA A 13 -9.69 10.58 -1.74
N ARG A 14 -9.74 11.46 -0.74
CA ARG A 14 -10.69 12.60 -0.67
C ARG A 14 -10.45 13.58 -1.82
N VAL A 15 -9.19 13.92 -2.10
CA VAL A 15 -8.83 14.89 -3.17
C VAL A 15 -8.80 14.27 -4.56
N LEU A 16 -8.72 12.94 -4.66
CA LEU A 16 -8.73 12.26 -5.94
C LEU A 16 -10.10 12.41 -6.62
N LYS A 17 -10.09 12.78 -7.91
CA LYS A 17 -11.32 12.79 -8.73
C LYS A 17 -11.89 11.36 -8.88
N PRO A 18 -13.21 11.20 -9.06
CA PRO A 18 -13.81 9.91 -9.41
C PRO A 18 -13.13 9.28 -10.63
N GLY A 19 -12.87 7.98 -10.58
CA GLY A 19 -12.12 7.26 -11.62
C GLY A 19 -10.61 7.54 -11.67
N GLY A 20 -10.09 8.43 -10.81
CA GLY A 20 -8.65 8.69 -10.70
C GLY A 20 -7.88 7.56 -10.03
N GLU A 21 -6.55 7.60 -10.14
CA GLU A 21 -5.66 6.55 -9.65
C GLU A 21 -4.62 7.09 -8.64
N ILE A 22 -4.27 6.25 -7.66
CA ILE A 22 -3.20 6.47 -6.69
C ILE A 22 -2.15 5.38 -6.91
N LEU A 23 -0.91 5.79 -7.13
CA LEU A 23 0.24 4.91 -7.18
C LEU A 23 0.96 4.91 -5.82
N ILE A 24 1.08 3.73 -5.21
CA ILE A 24 1.83 3.52 -3.98
C ILE A 24 3.04 2.66 -4.29
N LEU A 25 4.22 3.17 -3.92
CA LEU A 25 5.48 2.45 -3.98
C LEU A 25 6.09 2.43 -2.58
N ASP A 26 5.90 1.32 -1.86
CA ASP A 26 6.35 1.17 -0.48
C ASP A 26 6.94 -0.22 -0.25
N LYS A 27 7.77 -0.37 0.77
CA LYS A 27 8.33 -1.62 1.26
C LYS A 27 7.31 -2.39 2.12
N PHE A 28 6.07 -2.46 1.66
CA PHE A 28 5.03 -3.24 2.32
C PHE A 28 5.36 -4.74 2.24
N LEU A 29 5.28 -5.42 3.38
CA LEU A 29 5.54 -6.85 3.46
C LEU A 29 4.37 -7.61 2.84
N ARG A 30 4.66 -8.55 1.93
CA ARG A 30 3.63 -9.53 1.50
C ARG A 30 3.61 -10.72 2.44
N PRO A 31 2.43 -11.18 2.89
CA PRO A 31 2.28 -12.48 3.52
C PRO A 31 2.73 -13.59 2.53
N GLY A 32 3.59 -14.52 2.97
CA GLY A 32 3.85 -15.78 2.24
C GLY A 32 5.03 -15.84 1.23
N GLN A 33 5.85 -14.79 1.06
CA GLN A 33 7.04 -14.88 0.19
C GLN A 33 8.16 -15.75 0.85
N LYS A 34 8.66 -16.78 0.15
CA LYS A 34 9.64 -17.76 0.69
C LYS A 34 11.02 -17.16 1.01
N ALA A 35 11.61 -17.63 2.11
CA ALA A 35 12.86 -17.22 2.77
C ALA A 35 14.10 -17.37 1.87
N PRO A 36 14.83 -16.29 1.51
CA PRO A 36 15.92 -15.69 2.32
C PRO A 36 15.81 -14.17 2.51
N LEU A 37 14.93 -13.51 1.73
CA LEU A 37 14.67 -12.07 1.74
C LEU A 37 14.24 -11.58 3.14
N ARG A 38 13.48 -12.42 3.88
CA ARG A 38 13.05 -12.16 5.26
C ARG A 38 14.21 -11.94 6.26
N ARG A 39 15.36 -12.57 6.03
CA ARG A 39 16.50 -12.50 6.96
C ARG A 39 17.25 -11.18 6.84
N ALA A 40 17.38 -10.65 5.62
CA ALA A 40 17.86 -9.29 5.37
C ALA A 40 16.84 -8.23 5.82
N LEU A 41 15.54 -8.55 5.67
CA LEU A 41 14.44 -7.71 6.16
C LEU A 41 14.52 -7.50 7.68
N ASN A 42 14.67 -8.55 8.49
CA ASN A 42 14.82 -8.46 9.95
C ASN A 42 15.99 -7.59 10.42
N ILE A 43 17.03 -7.41 9.59
CA ILE A 43 18.19 -6.57 9.93
C ILE A 43 17.87 -5.10 9.65
N LEU A 44 17.23 -4.80 8.52
CA LEU A 44 16.82 -3.44 8.16
C LEU A 44 15.59 -2.95 8.95
N THR A 45 14.70 -3.86 9.34
CA THR A 45 13.53 -3.54 10.18
C THR A 45 13.85 -3.48 11.66
N ARG A 46 15.06 -3.81 12.12
CA ARG A 46 15.40 -3.74 13.55
C ARG A 46 15.30 -2.31 14.12
N ASN A 47 15.51 -1.30 13.28
CA ASN A 47 15.28 0.12 13.61
C ASN A 47 13.86 0.62 13.24
N LEU A 48 13.05 -0.23 12.62
CA LEU A 48 11.68 0.03 12.18
C LEU A 48 10.65 -0.87 12.89
N ALA A 49 11.11 -1.71 13.82
CA ALA A 49 10.35 -2.79 14.44
C ALA A 49 9.16 -2.28 15.27
N THR A 50 9.21 -1.03 15.74
CA THR A 50 8.09 -0.35 16.38
C THR A 50 7.00 0.13 15.42
N ARG A 51 7.20 0.04 14.08
CA ARG A 51 6.27 0.52 13.05
C ARG A 51 6.06 -0.45 11.88
N THR A 52 6.51 -1.71 11.98
CA THR A 52 6.37 -2.69 10.87
C THR A 52 5.03 -3.44 10.87
N ASP A 53 4.14 -3.18 11.84
CA ASP A 53 2.79 -3.75 11.86
C ASP A 53 1.83 -3.04 10.89
N VAL A 54 2.34 -2.09 10.11
CA VAL A 54 1.56 -1.39 9.10
C VAL A 54 1.43 -2.28 7.87
N VAL A 55 0.35 -3.04 7.84
CA VAL A 55 -0.09 -3.86 6.71
C VAL A 55 -0.88 -2.97 5.76
N PHE A 56 -0.54 -2.98 4.47
CA PHE A 56 -1.23 -2.15 3.47
C PHE A 56 -2.74 -2.39 3.47
N GLU A 57 -3.12 -3.65 3.61
CA GLU A 57 -4.51 -4.10 3.67
C GLU A 57 -5.26 -3.46 4.85
N ASP A 58 -4.61 -3.30 6.01
CA ASP A 58 -5.18 -2.63 7.18
C ASP A 58 -5.32 -1.11 6.97
N ILE A 59 -4.40 -0.50 6.20
CA ILE A 59 -4.49 0.92 5.81
C ILE A 59 -5.64 1.15 4.83
N LEU A 60 -5.84 0.23 3.90
CA LEU A 60 -6.85 0.33 2.85
C LEU A 60 -8.26 0.02 3.38
N ALA A 61 -8.41 -0.91 4.32
CA ALA A 61 -9.71 -1.36 4.85
C ALA A 61 -10.69 -0.21 5.23
N PRO A 62 -10.28 0.88 5.90
CA PRO A 62 -11.19 2.00 6.20
C PRO A 62 -11.43 2.96 5.03
N CYS A 63 -10.66 2.89 3.94
CA CYS A 63 -10.75 3.80 2.80
C CYS A 63 -11.80 3.32 1.78
N ALA A 64 -13.07 3.58 2.07
CA ALA A 64 -14.17 3.25 1.16
C ALA A 64 -14.02 3.91 -0.22
N GLY A 65 -14.46 3.21 -1.27
CA GLY A 65 -14.44 3.71 -2.65
C GLY A 65 -13.09 3.65 -3.36
N LEU A 66 -12.05 3.07 -2.75
CA LEU A 66 -10.79 2.71 -3.42
C LEU A 66 -10.74 1.21 -3.73
N LYS A 67 -10.35 0.87 -4.96
CA LYS A 67 -10.15 -0.50 -5.44
C LYS A 67 -8.70 -0.74 -5.80
N VAL A 68 -8.15 -1.88 -5.38
CA VAL A 68 -6.83 -2.33 -5.85
C VAL A 68 -6.94 -2.82 -7.29
N MET A 69 -6.27 -2.12 -8.20
CA MET A 69 -6.19 -2.51 -9.62
C MET A 69 -4.98 -3.41 -9.87
N HIS A 70 -3.84 -3.06 -9.28
CA HIS A 70 -2.61 -3.82 -9.37
C HIS A 70 -1.91 -3.85 -8.02
N ASP A 71 -1.33 -5.00 -7.69
CA ASP A 71 -0.36 -5.12 -6.61
C ASP A 71 0.69 -6.12 -7.07
N GLN A 72 1.88 -5.61 -7.41
CA GLN A 72 3.01 -6.43 -7.88
C GLN A 72 4.30 -6.12 -7.10
N PRO A 73 5.19 -7.12 -6.88
CA PRO A 73 6.52 -6.84 -6.36
C PRO A 73 7.28 -5.94 -7.35
N ALA A 74 7.99 -4.94 -6.84
CA ALA A 74 8.73 -3.98 -7.62
C ALA A 74 10.06 -3.64 -6.94
N LEU A 75 11.05 -3.22 -7.76
CA LEU A 75 12.38 -2.75 -7.37
C LEU A 75 13.21 -3.70 -6.48
N MET A 76 14.53 -3.56 -6.51
CA MET A 76 15.45 -4.29 -5.62
C MET A 76 15.12 -5.80 -5.46
N ARG A 77 14.79 -6.49 -6.57
CA ARG A 77 14.35 -7.90 -6.57
C ARG A 77 13.07 -8.18 -5.76
N GLY A 78 12.10 -7.27 -5.79
CA GLY A 78 10.78 -7.43 -5.19
C GLY A 78 10.68 -6.95 -3.73
N TRP A 79 11.53 -6.01 -3.32
CA TRP A 79 11.50 -5.45 -1.96
C TRP A 79 10.40 -4.41 -1.76
N PHE A 80 9.98 -3.76 -2.84
CA PHE A 80 8.86 -2.83 -2.82
C PHE A 80 7.63 -3.51 -3.38
N ARG A 81 6.47 -2.97 -3.05
CA ARG A 81 5.21 -3.26 -3.71
C ARG A 81 4.86 -2.05 -4.56
N HIS A 82 4.53 -2.31 -5.81
CA HIS A 82 3.91 -1.38 -6.72
C HIS A 82 2.40 -1.66 -6.66
N ILE A 83 1.67 -0.76 -6.01
CA ILE A 83 0.23 -0.88 -5.82
C ILE A 83 -0.45 0.27 -6.54
N VAL A 84 -1.43 -0.04 -7.38
CA VAL A 84 -2.28 0.94 -8.05
C VAL A 84 -3.68 0.82 -7.48
N LEU A 85 -4.19 1.93 -6.93
CA LEU A 85 -5.55 2.05 -6.46
C LEU A 85 -6.35 2.93 -7.42
N ARG A 86 -7.62 2.61 -7.60
CA ARG A 86 -8.55 3.44 -8.37
C ARG A 86 -9.73 3.85 -7.50
N LYS A 87 -10.07 5.13 -7.53
CA LYS A 87 -11.31 5.62 -6.92
C LYS A 87 -12.49 5.24 -7.80
N GLU A 88 -13.52 4.68 -7.20
CA GLU A 88 -14.76 4.36 -7.91
C GLU A 88 -15.27 5.62 -8.63
N SER A 89 -15.68 5.43 -9.88
CA SER A 89 -16.40 6.45 -10.62
C SER A 89 -17.81 6.51 -10.04
N ASP A 90 -18.27 7.68 -9.64
CA ASP A 90 -19.71 7.95 -9.52
C ASP A 90 -20.28 7.93 -10.94
N HIS A 91 -20.49 6.74 -11.48
CA HIS A 91 -21.30 6.52 -12.67
C HIS A 91 -22.34 5.50 -12.24
N PRO A 92 -23.59 5.91 -11.94
CA PRO A 92 -24.67 4.96 -11.99
C PRO A 92 -24.69 4.44 -13.44
N ASN A 93 -24.76 3.12 -13.60
CA ASN A 93 -24.89 2.50 -14.92
C ASN A 93 -25.94 3.27 -15.73
N GLY A 94 -25.57 3.71 -16.93
CA GLY A 94 -26.53 4.19 -17.93
C GLY A 94 -27.46 3.07 -18.38
#